data_AF-A0A5K1B2J7-F1
#
_entry.id   AF-A0A5K1B2J7-F1
#
_cell.length_a   1.000
_cell.length_b   1.000
_cell.length_c   1.000
_cell.angle_alpha   90.00
_cell.angle_beta   90.00
_cell.angle_gamma   90.00
#
_symmetry.space_group_name_H-M   'P 1'
#
loop_
_entity.id
_entity.type
_entity.pdbx_description
1 polymer ?
#
loop_
_entity_poly.entity_id
_entity_poly.type
_entity_poly.pdbx_seq_one_letter_code
_entity_poly.pdbx_strand_id
1 'polypeptide(L)'
;APFFVATELTGMKASFFVPTADDYAEWSLRWIGNHDRSVCSPHWAHSILWLGASLLPEPLLNMVVFRVMLRRQETRKKEKENARRKE
;
A
#
# COMPACT_ATOMS: atom_id res chain seq x y z
N ALA A 1 9.36 1.37 -2.71
CA ALA A 1 8.03 1.48 -3.33
C ALA A 1 6.97 1.33 -2.23
N PRO A 2 5.89 2.14 -2.22
CA PRO A 2 4.91 2.13 -1.13
C PRO A 2 4.21 0.76 -1.02
N PHE A 3 3.86 0.36 0.21
CA PHE A 3 3.20 -0.93 0.47
C PHE A 3 1.75 -0.98 -0.04
N PHE A 4 1.11 0.18 -0.12
CA PHE A 4 -0.26 0.36 -0.60
C PHE A 4 -0.39 1.67 -1.37
N VAL A 5 -1.19 1.66 -2.43
CA VAL A 5 -1.58 2.84 -3.21
C VAL A 5 -3.10 2.93 -3.20
N ALA A 6 -3.62 4.14 -3.01
CA ALA A 6 -5.04 4.43 -3.10
C ALA A 6 -5.42 4.43 -4.58
N THR A 7 -6.01 3.31 -5.01
CA THR A 7 -6.54 3.13 -6.35
C THR A 7 -7.99 2.65 -6.23
N GLU A 8 -8.77 2.85 -7.29
CA GLU A 8 -10.13 2.31 -7.41
C GLU A 8 -10.16 0.79 -7.16
N LEU A 9 -9.13 0.06 -7.61
CA LEU A 9 -8.99 -1.39 -7.43
C LEU A 9 -8.71 -1.79 -5.98
N THR A 10 -7.96 -0.98 -5.24
CA THR A 10 -7.64 -1.26 -3.85
C THR A 10 -8.74 -0.82 -2.90
N GLY A 11 -9.60 0.12 -3.32
CA GLY A 11 -10.67 0.70 -2.51
C GLY A 11 -10.12 1.41 -1.25
N MET A 12 -8.84 1.78 -1.25
CA MET A 12 -8.19 2.42 -0.10
C MET A 12 -8.32 3.93 -0.21
N LYS A 13 -8.58 4.57 0.93
CA LYS A 13 -8.53 6.03 1.02
C LYS A 13 -7.08 6.49 1.04
N ALA A 14 -6.82 7.60 0.37
CA ALA A 14 -5.55 8.30 0.48
C ALA A 14 -5.27 8.62 1.95
N SER A 15 -4.04 8.38 2.38
CA SER A 15 -3.61 8.58 3.76
C SER A 15 -2.10 8.85 3.77
N PHE A 16 -1.58 9.23 4.93
CA PHE A 16 -0.16 9.54 5.11
C PHE A 16 0.79 8.41 4.68
N PHE A 17 0.34 7.16 4.77
CA PHE A 17 1.08 5.97 4.37
C PHE A 17 0.62 5.37 3.03
N VAL A 18 -0.43 5.94 2.43
CA VAL A 18 -1.08 5.43 1.22
C VAL A 18 -1.21 6.58 0.22
N PRO A 19 -0.21 6.78 -0.66
CA PRO A 19 -0.30 7.77 -1.72
C PRO A 19 -1.50 7.54 -2.64
N THR A 20 -1.94 8.61 -3.30
CA THR A 20 -2.86 8.48 -4.42
C THR A 20 -2.18 7.83 -5.63
N ALA A 21 -2.98 7.29 -6.55
CA ALA A 21 -2.48 6.73 -7.79
C ALA A 21 -1.73 7.76 -8.65
N ASP A 22 -2.26 8.98 -8.74
CA ASP A 22 -1.66 10.08 -9.52
C ASP A 22 -0.34 10.53 -8.94
N ASP A 23 -0.25 10.70 -7.61
CA ASP A 23 1.02 10.99 -6.94
C ASP A 23 2.04 9.90 -7.27
N TYR A 24 1.68 8.63 -7.07
CA TYR A 24 2.59 7.52 -7.34
C TYR A 24 3.08 7.51 -8.80
N ALA A 25 2.20 7.81 -9.77
CA ALA A 25 2.54 7.88 -11.18
C ALA A 25 3.46 9.06 -11.50
N GLU A 26 3.17 10.26 -11.00
CA GLU A 26 4.00 11.46 -11.20
C GLU A 26 5.42 11.24 -10.68
N TRP A 27 5.55 10.73 -9.45
CA TRP A 27 6.84 10.43 -8.84
C TRP A 27 7.60 9.35 -9.61
N SER A 28 6.92 8.33 -10.11
CA SER A 28 7.52 7.27 -10.92
C SER A 28 8.04 7.82 -12.25
N LEU A 29 7.25 8.66 -12.93
CA LEU A 29 7.63 9.29 -14.20
C LEU A 29 8.83 10.23 -14.03
N ARG A 30 8.86 11.02 -12.95
CA ARG A 30 10.00 11.90 -12.64
C ARG A 30 11.30 11.13 -12.41
N TRP A 31 11.20 9.84 -12.09
CA TRP A 31 12.36 8.99 -11.86
C TRP A 31 12.92 8.40 -13.16
N ILE A 32 12.08 8.19 -14.18
CA ILE A 32 12.50 7.69 -15.49
C ILE A 32 13.32 8.80 -16.20
N GLY A 33 14.65 8.70 -16.13
CA GLY A 33 15.60 9.62 -16.77
C GLY A 33 16.46 10.45 -15.80
N ASN A 34 16.17 10.42 -14.49
CA ASN A 34 16.95 11.12 -13.46
C ASN A 34 17.81 10.15 -12.66
N HIS A 35 18.87 9.61 -13.28
CA HIS A 35 19.80 8.65 -12.64
C HIS A 35 20.55 9.23 -11.42
N ASP A 36 20.65 10.55 -11.28
CA ASP A 36 21.44 11.22 -10.24
C ASP A 36 20.67 11.46 -8.91
N ARG A 37 19.33 11.40 -8.94
CA ARG A 37 18.50 11.57 -7.73
C ARG A 37 18.17 10.21 -7.09
N SER A 38 19.17 9.65 -6.43
CA SER A 38 19.20 8.31 -5.84
C SER A 38 18.22 8.05 -4.65
N VAL A 39 17.38 9.00 -4.23
CA VAL A 39 16.45 8.76 -3.11
C VAL A 39 15.04 9.17 -3.48
N CYS A 40 14.36 8.27 -4.20
CA CYS A 40 12.91 8.33 -4.40
C CYS A 40 12.21 7.81 -3.14
N SER A 41 12.22 8.60 -2.07
CA SER A 41 11.35 8.38 -0.92
C SER A 41 10.41 9.57 -0.79
N PRO A 42 9.36 9.64 -1.63
CA PRO A 42 8.36 10.72 -1.54
C PRO A 42 7.68 10.76 -0.16
N HIS A 43 7.77 9.68 0.62
CA HIS A 43 7.22 9.59 1.97
C HIS A 43 8.28 9.03 2.91
N TRP A 44 8.90 9.88 3.72
CA TRP A 44 9.76 9.48 4.86
C TRP A 44 9.09 8.44 5.78
N ALA A 45 7.75 8.42 5.81
CA ALA A 45 6.92 7.41 6.44
C ALA A 45 7.27 5.97 5.98
N HIS A 46 7.68 5.80 4.73
CA HIS A 46 8.14 4.54 4.19
C HIS A 46 9.48 4.11 4.79
N SER A 47 10.38 5.05 5.08
CA SER A 47 11.63 4.77 5.79
C SER A 47 11.36 4.25 7.20
N ILE A 48 10.32 4.75 7.88
CA ILE A 48 9.89 4.24 9.19
C ILE A 48 9.32 2.83 9.07
N LEU A 49 8.47 2.56 8.07
CA LEU A 49 7.96 1.22 7.80
C LEU A 49 9.09 0.24 7.49
N TRP A 50 10.08 0.66 6.72
CA TRP A 50 11.25 -0.16 6.37
C TRP A 50 12.17 -0.39 7.57
N LEU A 51 12.34 0.61 8.44
CA LEU A 51 13.11 0.48 9.66
C LEU A 51 12.41 -0.49 10.63
N GLY A 52 11.08 -0.41 10.77
CA GLY A 52 10.29 -1.41 11.50
C GLY A 52 10.39 -2.80 10.88
N ALA A 53 10.34 -2.91 9.54
CA ALA A 53 10.53 -4.17 8.84
C ALA A 53 11.93 -4.76 9.04
N SER A 54 12.97 -3.94 9.06
CA SER A 54 14.36 -4.40 9.29
C SER A 54 14.60 -4.89 10.72
N LEU A 55 13.79 -4.43 11.69
CA LEU A 55 13.87 -4.87 13.08
C LEU A 55 13.11 -6.17 13.34
N LEU A 56 12.10 -6.48 12.52
CA LEU A 56 11.28 -7.67 12.67
C LEU A 56 11.81 -8.82 11.79
N PRO A 57 11.82 -10.07 12.29
CA PRO A 57 12.16 -11.22 11.46
C PRO A 57 11.15 -11.39 10.31
N GLU A 58 11.65 -11.59 9.10
CA GLU A 58 10.88 -11.81 7.86
C GLU A 58 9.64 -12.72 7.99
N PRO A 59 9.68 -13.88 8.67
CA PRO A 59 8.50 -14.74 8.80
C PRO A 59 7.34 -14.08 9.55
N LEU A 60 7.64 -13.21 10.53
CA LEU A 60 6.61 -12.51 11.29
C LEU A 60 5.92 -11.45 10.44
N LEU A 61 6.71 -10.69 9.65
CA LEU A 61 6.17 -9.72 8.70
C LEU A 61 5.28 -10.39 7.67
N ASN A 62 5.73 -11.50 7.09
CA ASN A 62 4.94 -12.26 6.13
C ASN A 62 3.63 -12.77 6.73
N MET A 63 3.66 -13.29 7.97
CA MET A 63 2.44 -13.72 8.67
C MET A 63 1.47 -12.56 8.90
N VAL A 64 1.96 -11.39 9.33
CA VAL A 64 1.13 -10.20 9.57
C VAL A 64 0.50 -9.71 8.27
N VAL A 65 1.30 -9.55 7.21
CA VAL A 65 0.82 -9.12 5.89
C VAL A 65 -0.22 -10.11 5.37
N PHE A 66 0.05 -11.41 5.46
CA PHE A 66 -0.88 -12.45 5.04
C PHE A 66 -2.22 -12.36 5.79
N ARG A 67 -2.18 -12.18 7.11
CA ARG A 67 -3.39 -12.04 7.94
C ARG A 67 -4.21 -10.80 7.58
N VAL A 68 -3.54 -9.68 7.30
CA VAL A 68 -4.18 -8.44 6.85
C VAL A 68 -4.89 -8.66 5.51
N MET A 69 -4.23 -9.34 4.56
CA MET A 69 -4.81 -9.63 3.25
C MET A 69 -5.99 -10.59 3.32
N LEU A 70 -5.93 -11.62 4.17
CA LEU A 70 -7.04 -12.54 4.41
C LEU A 70 -8.25 -11.80 5.00
N ARG A 71 -8.05 -10.98 6.03
CA ARG A 71 -9.11 -10.18 6.63
C ARG A 71 -9.78 -9.28 5.59
N ARG A 72 -9.01 -8.70 4.65
CA ARG A 72 -9.55 -7.90 3.55
C ARG A 72 -10.35 -8.71 2.54
N GLN A 73 -9.97 -9.96 2.27
CA GLN A 73 -10.77 -10.85 1.43
C GLN A 73 -12.13 -11.11 2.07
N GLU A 74 -12.16 -11.35 3.38
CA GLU A 74 -13.40 -11.59 4.13
C GLU A 74 -14.31 -10.36 4.15
N THR A 75 -13.77 -9.16 4.39
CA THR A 75 -14.58 -7.93 4.37
C THR A 75 -15.19 -7.68 3.00
N ARG A 76 -14.41 -7.83 1.92
CA ARG A 76 -14.92 -7.69 0.54
C ARG A 76 -16.01 -8.72 0.21
N LYS A 77 -15.87 -9.96 0.68
CA LYS A 77 -16.93 -10.98 0.50
C LYS A 77 -18.21 -10.57 1.21
N LYS A 78 -18.12 -10.11 2.45
CA LYS A 78 -19.27 -9.62 3.24
C LYS A 78 -19.93 -8.39 2.61
N GLU A 79 -19.15 -7.46 2.07
CA GLU A 79 -19.66 -6.28 1.36
C GLU A 79 -20.45 -6.68 0.11
N LYS A 80 -19.91 -7.61 -0.69
CA LYS A 80 -20.62 -8.16 -1.87
C LYS A 80 -21.91 -8.88 -1.49
N GLU A 81 -21.89 -9.67 -0.41
CA GLU A 81 -23.08 -10.36 0.08
C GLU A 81 -24.16 -9.37 0.56
N ASN A 82 -23.75 -8.34 1.31
CA ASN A 82 -24.66 -7.28 1.77
C ASN A 82 -25.23 -6.44 0.62
N ALA A 83 -24.47 -6.20 -0.46
CA ALA A 83 -24.97 -5.53 -1.66
C ALA A 83 -26.08 -6.35 -2.32
N ARG A 84 -25.86 -7.66 -2.51
CA ARG A 84 -26.85 -8.58 -3.09
C ARG A 84 -28.13 -8.72 -2.26
N ARG A 85 -28.06 -8.55 -0.94
CA ARG A 85 -29.25 -8.59 -0.06
C ARG A 85 -30.09 -7.32 -0.10
N LYS A 86 -29.56 -6.22 -0.64
CA LYS A 86 -30.22 -4.91 -0.71
C LYS A 86 -30.86 -4.63 -2.08
N GLU A 87 -30.51 -5.42 -3.09
CA GLU A 87 -31.18 -5.49 -4.40
C GLU A 87 -32.43 -6.39 -4.32
#